data_AF-A0A6A0QVE1-F1
#
_entry.id   AF-A0A6A0QVE1-F1
#
_cell.length_a   1.000
_cell.length_b   1.000
_cell.length_c   1.000
_cell.angle_alpha   90.00
_cell.angle_beta   90.00
_cell.angle_gamma   90.00
#
_symmetry.space_group_name_H-M   'P 1'
#
loop_
_entity.id
_entity.type
_entity.pdbx_description
1 polymer ?
#
loop_
_entity_poly.entity_id
_entity_poly.type
_entity_poly.pdbx_seq_one_letter_code
_entity_poly.pdbx_strand_id
1 'polypeptide(L)'
;MPGGIRWRYSTPVDAGPLAAVQALQFEQVFTSAIEVGIAIAGFSGIAAVMGQRARGTWSGVELARIAILLQTSFMAIAFSFLPLVLDGARVAEPVIWRIGSGCFVLYTLVTVPHRFRGALRVRDADGSVSMAVVKVIFPFLLVFAAFQAYNAAFLHEGWAFVLVVMIELAMGFFMFVRLLRMLWDEAPAQQGVEPDVE
;
A
#
# COMPACT_ATOMS: atom_id res chain seq x y z
N MET A 1 12.97 7.98 60.01
CA MET A 1 12.65 6.83 59.12
C MET A 1 12.05 7.41 57.84
N PRO A 2 12.67 7.23 56.65
CA PRO A 2 12.17 7.83 55.43
C PRO A 2 10.98 7.03 54.90
N GLY A 3 9.84 7.70 54.71
CA GLY A 3 8.65 7.14 54.11
C GLY A 3 8.88 6.82 52.64
N GLY A 4 8.99 5.53 52.33
CA GLY A 4 9.10 5.06 50.96
C GLY A 4 7.85 5.40 50.17
N ILE A 5 8.00 6.25 49.16
CA ILE A 5 6.99 6.51 48.13
C ILE A 5 6.80 5.20 47.38
N ARG A 6 5.77 4.46 47.77
CA ARG A 6 5.36 3.22 47.11
C ARG A 6 4.63 3.63 45.83
N TRP A 7 5.36 3.71 44.72
CA TRP A 7 4.78 3.89 43.39
C TRP A 7 3.83 2.74 43.12
N ARG A 8 2.53 3.00 43.28
CA ARG A 8 1.48 2.06 42.91
C ARG A 8 1.37 2.17 41.39
N TYR A 9 2.03 1.27 40.67
CA TYR A 9 1.72 1.05 39.26
C TYR A 9 0.27 0.57 39.23
N SER A 10 -0.65 1.46 38.90
CA SER A 10 -2.02 1.10 38.53
C SER A 10 -1.88 0.28 37.26
N THR A 11 -1.92 -1.05 37.41
CA THR A 11 -2.03 -1.93 36.26
C THR A 11 -3.37 -1.64 35.57
N PRO A 12 -3.47 -1.79 34.24
CA PRO A 12 -4.69 -1.52 33.48
C PRO A 12 -5.92 -2.32 33.95
N VAL A 13 -5.75 -3.29 34.87
CA VAL A 13 -6.81 -4.07 35.50
C VAL A 13 -7.73 -3.21 36.40
N ASP A 14 -7.20 -2.12 36.98
CA ASP A 14 -7.97 -1.22 37.86
C ASP A 14 -8.72 -0.13 37.08
N ALA A 15 -8.42 0.02 35.80
CA ALA A 15 -9.09 0.96 34.91
C ALA A 15 -10.43 0.34 34.52
N GLY A 16 -11.55 0.97 34.92
CA GLY A 16 -12.89 0.48 34.59
C GLY A 16 -13.04 0.17 33.08
N PRO A 17 -13.99 -0.70 32.68
CA PRO A 17 -14.05 -1.28 31.33
C PRO A 17 -13.97 -0.25 30.19
N LEU A 18 -14.45 0.97 30.41
CA LEU A 18 -14.33 2.08 29.46
C LEU A 18 -12.88 2.52 29.19
N ALA A 19 -12.04 2.59 30.23
CA ALA A 19 -10.64 2.97 30.10
C ALA A 19 -9.80 1.86 29.44
N ALA A 20 -10.14 0.59 29.68
CA ALA A 20 -9.53 -0.54 28.97
C ALA A 20 -9.88 -0.53 27.47
N VAL A 21 -11.15 -0.26 27.11
CA VAL A 21 -11.58 -0.10 25.71
C VAL A 21 -10.87 1.08 25.04
N GLN A 22 -10.74 2.21 25.74
CA GLN A 22 -10.03 3.38 25.21
C GLN A 22 -8.55 3.09 24.99
N ALA A 23 -7.89 2.40 25.93
CA ALA A 23 -6.49 2.01 25.80
C ALA A 23 -6.26 1.08 24.59
N LEU A 24 -7.15 0.11 24.36
CA LEU A 24 -7.11 -0.78 23.20
C LEU A 24 -7.29 -0.01 21.88
N GLN A 25 -8.21 0.97 21.84
CA GLN A 25 -8.39 1.82 20.66
C GLN A 25 -7.16 2.69 20.38
N PHE A 26 -6.54 3.27 21.42
CA PHE A 26 -5.30 4.04 21.25
C PHE A 26 -4.14 3.14 20.76
N GLU A 27 -4.00 1.94 21.30
CA GLU A 27 -2.98 0.97 20.87
C GLU A 27 -3.12 0.62 19.38
N GLN A 28 -4.34 0.41 18.89
CA GLN A 28 -4.61 0.16 17.48
C GLN A 28 -4.19 1.34 16.59
N VAL A 29 -4.57 2.57 16.96
CA VAL A 29 -4.20 3.78 16.21
C VAL A 29 -2.68 3.98 16.19
N PHE A 30 -2.01 3.78 17.32
CA PHE A 30 -0.55 3.88 17.41
C PHE A 30 0.15 2.80 16.58
N THR A 31 -0.36 1.55 16.60
CA THR A 31 0.18 0.46 15.80
C THR A 31 0.07 0.76 14.30
N SER A 32 -1.09 1.21 13.84
CA SER A 32 -1.26 1.62 12.45
C SER A 32 -0.36 2.82 12.08
N ALA A 33 -0.16 3.78 12.98
CA ALA A 33 0.77 4.89 12.74
C ALA A 33 2.24 4.42 12.64
N ILE A 34 2.63 3.42 13.45
CA ILE A 34 3.95 2.79 13.37
C ILE A 34 4.11 2.04 12.06
N GLU A 35 3.11 1.27 11.63
CA GLU A 35 3.12 0.56 10.34
C GLU A 35 3.26 1.53 9.16
N VAL A 36 2.54 2.66 9.18
CA VAL A 36 2.69 3.75 8.20
C VAL A 36 4.11 4.31 8.23
N GLY A 37 4.65 4.57 9.43
CA GLY A 37 6.02 5.07 9.60
C GLY A 37 7.08 4.10 9.04
N ILE A 38 6.93 2.80 9.31
CA ILE A 38 7.81 1.74 8.77
C ILE A 38 7.70 1.67 7.25
N ALA A 39 6.48 1.76 6.70
CA ALA A 39 6.29 1.77 5.25
C ALA A 39 6.98 2.97 4.59
N ILE A 40 6.80 4.19 5.12
CA ILE A 40 7.45 5.41 4.63
C ILE A 40 8.98 5.29 4.74
N ALA A 41 9.49 4.77 5.85
CA ALA A 41 10.92 4.53 6.04
C ALA A 41 11.46 3.52 5.00
N GLY A 42 10.73 2.43 4.75
CA GLY A 42 11.05 1.46 3.69
C GLY A 42 11.09 2.11 2.29
N PHE A 43 10.12 2.96 1.96
CA PHE A 43 10.11 3.70 0.70
C PHE A 43 11.26 4.71 0.58
N SER A 44 11.64 5.36 1.68
CA SER A 44 12.79 6.27 1.69
C SER A 44 14.11 5.55 1.41
N GLY A 45 14.26 4.30 1.89
CA GLY A 45 15.41 3.46 1.57
C GLY A 45 15.51 3.11 0.08
N ILE A 46 14.37 2.78 -0.55
CA ILE A 46 14.31 2.53 -2.00
C ILE A 46 14.68 3.80 -2.77
N ALA A 47 14.10 4.95 -2.38
CA ALA A 47 14.39 6.24 -3.01
C ALA A 47 15.86 6.65 -2.83
N ALA A 48 16.50 6.34 -1.70
CA ALA A 48 17.91 6.62 -1.46
C ALA A 48 18.85 5.74 -2.29
N VAL A 49 18.56 4.43 -2.40
CA VAL A 49 19.33 3.48 -3.23
C VAL A 49 19.18 3.81 -4.72
N MET A 50 17.94 4.10 -5.16
CA MET A 50 17.65 4.55 -6.52
C MET A 50 18.31 5.91 -6.81
N GLY A 51 18.22 6.85 -5.88
CA GLY A 51 18.78 8.21 -5.98
C GLY A 51 20.31 8.24 -6.04
N GLN A 52 21.01 7.27 -5.46
CA GLN A 52 22.47 7.17 -5.59
C GLN A 52 22.91 6.62 -6.96
N ARG A 53 22.15 5.70 -7.57
CA ARG A 53 22.38 5.24 -8.96
C ARG A 53 21.87 6.25 -10.00
N ALA A 54 20.91 7.09 -9.63
CA ALA A 54 20.33 8.19 -10.43
C ALA A 54 21.29 9.32 -10.84
N ARG A 55 22.58 9.22 -10.54
CA ARG A 55 23.58 10.10 -11.15
C ARG A 55 23.61 9.92 -12.68
N GLY A 56 23.02 8.84 -13.21
CA GLY A 56 22.50 8.72 -14.58
C GLY A 56 20.96 8.73 -14.60
N THR A 57 20.37 9.39 -15.60
CA THR A 57 18.93 9.67 -15.75
C THR A 57 18.01 8.46 -15.58
N TRP A 58 16.89 8.63 -14.85
CA TRP A 58 15.87 7.59 -14.68
C TRP A 58 15.14 7.33 -16.00
N SER A 59 14.86 6.06 -16.29
CA SER A 59 13.97 5.71 -17.39
C SER A 59 12.50 6.01 -17.03
N GLY A 60 11.67 6.30 -18.03
CA GLY A 60 10.24 6.51 -17.81
C GLY A 60 9.52 5.29 -17.24
N VAL A 61 10.06 4.08 -17.47
CA VAL A 61 9.50 2.82 -16.98
C VAL A 61 9.74 2.66 -15.47
N GLU A 62 10.91 3.03 -14.97
CA GLU A 62 11.24 3.00 -13.55
C GLU A 62 10.38 4.00 -12.76
N LEU A 63 10.27 5.23 -13.28
CA LEU A 63 9.40 6.25 -12.70
C LEU A 63 7.95 5.78 -12.62
N ALA A 64 7.44 5.14 -13.67
CA ALA A 64 6.08 4.59 -13.68
C ALA A 64 5.89 3.47 -12.64
N ARG A 65 6.87 2.56 -12.48
CA ARG A 65 6.81 1.49 -11.47
C ARG A 65 6.83 2.05 -10.06
N ILE A 66 7.71 3.01 -9.79
CA ILE A 66 7.82 3.68 -8.49
C ILE A 66 6.55 4.46 -8.18
N ALA A 67 5.98 5.16 -9.16
CA ALA A 67 4.69 5.86 -8.99
C ALA A 67 3.56 4.89 -8.64
N ILE A 68 3.46 3.74 -9.32
CA ILE A 68 2.43 2.72 -9.00
C ILE A 68 2.67 2.12 -7.61
N LEU A 69 3.92 1.84 -7.25
CA LEU A 69 4.28 1.31 -5.93
C LEU A 69 3.89 2.30 -4.81
N LEU A 70 4.23 3.57 -4.97
CA LEU A 70 3.84 4.63 -4.03
C LEU A 70 2.32 4.73 -3.96
N GLN A 71 1.64 4.79 -5.11
CA GLN A 71 0.19 4.92 -5.16
C GLN A 71 -0.52 3.76 -4.45
N THR A 72 -0.14 2.51 -4.75
CA THR A 72 -0.75 1.31 -4.12
C THR A 72 -0.52 1.27 -2.61
N SER A 73 0.65 1.71 -2.16
CA SER A 73 0.98 1.76 -0.74
C SER A 73 0.22 2.86 0.01
N PHE A 74 0.15 4.06 -0.56
CA PHE A 74 -0.67 5.15 -0.01
C PHE A 74 -2.15 4.76 0.02
N MET A 75 -2.63 4.01 -0.97
CA MET A 75 -4.02 3.56 -1.00
C MET A 75 -4.29 2.45 0.02
N ALA A 76 -3.37 1.50 0.22
CA ALA A 76 -3.47 0.53 1.31
C ALA A 76 -3.58 1.21 2.68
N ILE A 77 -2.80 2.27 2.90
CA ILE A 77 -2.89 3.11 4.10
C ILE A 77 -4.25 3.82 4.14
N ALA A 78 -4.63 4.56 3.09
CA ALA A 78 -5.90 5.29 3.08
C ALA A 78 -7.11 4.37 3.34
N PHE A 79 -7.15 3.20 2.71
CA PHE A 79 -8.24 2.23 2.89
C PHE A 79 -8.20 1.49 4.23
N SER A 80 -7.03 1.30 4.87
CA SER A 80 -6.97 0.74 6.23
C SER A 80 -7.45 1.72 7.30
N PHE A 81 -7.18 3.02 7.12
CA PHE A 81 -7.64 4.06 8.06
C PHE A 81 -9.09 4.51 7.83
N LEU A 82 -9.63 4.37 6.61
CA LEU A 82 -10.96 4.85 6.27
C LEU A 82 -12.06 4.30 7.20
N PRO A 83 -12.14 2.98 7.50
CA PRO A 83 -13.13 2.45 8.44
C PRO A 83 -12.96 3.01 9.86
N LEU A 84 -11.72 3.16 10.34
CA LEU A 84 -11.42 3.71 11.66
C LEU A 84 -11.91 5.15 11.81
N VAL A 85 -11.72 5.97 10.77
CA VAL A 85 -12.18 7.37 10.76
C VAL A 85 -13.71 7.45 10.76
N LEU A 86 -14.37 6.60 9.96
CA LEU A 86 -15.84 6.58 9.88
C LEU A 86 -16.47 6.03 11.16
N ASP A 87 -15.86 5.02 11.79
CA ASP A 87 -16.28 4.49 13.08
C ASP A 87 -16.12 5.55 14.19
N GLY A 88 -15.00 6.27 14.20
CA GLY A 88 -14.80 7.42 15.10
C GLY A 88 -15.84 8.53 14.92
N ALA A 89 -16.39 8.68 13.71
CA ALA A 89 -17.51 9.58 13.40
C ALA A 89 -18.90 8.98 13.71
N ARG A 90 -18.96 7.79 14.31
CA ARG A 90 -20.18 7.05 14.66
C ARG A 90 -21.09 6.74 13.48
N VAL A 91 -20.50 6.49 12.31
CA VAL A 91 -21.23 6.02 11.13
C VAL A 91 -21.68 4.58 11.36
N ALA A 92 -22.91 4.25 10.94
CA ALA A 92 -23.42 2.89 11.06
C ALA A 92 -22.54 1.91 10.26
N GLU A 93 -22.21 0.76 10.86
CA GLU A 93 -21.28 -0.21 10.28
C GLU A 93 -21.57 -0.60 8.82
N PRO A 94 -22.81 -0.92 8.38
CA PRO A 94 -23.09 -1.23 6.98
C PRO A 94 -22.77 -0.06 6.02
N VAL A 95 -22.91 1.18 6.51
CA VAL A 95 -22.60 2.39 5.74
C VAL A 95 -21.09 2.58 5.61
N ILE A 96 -20.31 2.21 6.64
CA ILE A 96 -18.83 2.23 6.59
C ILE A 96 -18.33 1.35 5.44
N TRP A 97 -18.79 0.09 5.39
CA TRP A 97 -18.38 -0.86 4.36
C TRP A 97 -18.84 -0.45 2.97
N ARG A 98 -20.04 0.10 2.86
CA ARG A 98 -20.55 0.66 1.60
C ARG A 98 -19.70 1.82 1.09
N ILE A 99 -19.33 2.76 1.96
CA ILE A 99 -18.47 3.89 1.60
C ILE A 99 -17.09 3.36 1.19
N GLY A 100 -16.50 2.47 1.98
CA GLY A 100 -15.19 1.88 1.70
C GLY A 100 -15.13 1.18 0.35
N SER A 101 -16.03 0.23 0.09
CA SER A 101 -16.10 -0.47 -1.20
C SER A 101 -16.43 0.49 -2.35
N GLY A 102 -17.31 1.47 -2.15
CA GLY A 102 -17.63 2.49 -3.16
C GLY A 102 -16.44 3.36 -3.54
N CYS A 103 -15.68 3.85 -2.56
CA CYS A 103 -14.44 4.59 -2.77
C CYS A 103 -13.41 3.76 -3.56
N PHE A 104 -13.27 2.48 -3.24
CA PHE A 104 -12.37 1.59 -3.98
C PHE A 104 -12.79 1.40 -5.44
N VAL A 105 -14.10 1.24 -5.71
CA VAL A 105 -14.62 1.14 -7.09
C VAL A 105 -14.30 2.40 -7.87
N LEU A 106 -14.56 3.58 -7.30
CA LEU A 106 -14.22 4.86 -7.95
C LEU A 106 -12.72 4.98 -8.22
N TYR A 107 -11.88 4.66 -7.24
CA TYR A 107 -10.44 4.64 -7.40
C TYR A 107 -10.01 3.70 -8.53
N THR A 108 -10.58 2.50 -8.62
CA THR A 108 -10.23 1.53 -9.65
C THR A 108 -10.66 2.00 -11.04
N LEU A 109 -11.87 2.55 -11.17
CA LEU A 109 -12.39 3.10 -12.43
C LEU A 109 -11.54 4.26 -12.97
N VAL A 110 -10.95 5.06 -12.10
CA VAL A 110 -10.05 6.14 -12.52
C VAL A 110 -8.68 5.57 -12.88
N THR A 111 -8.09 4.74 -12.02
CA THR A 111 -6.67 4.41 -12.10
C THR A 111 -6.35 3.29 -13.09
N VAL A 112 -7.22 2.28 -13.21
CA VAL A 112 -7.01 1.13 -14.10
C VAL A 112 -6.90 1.55 -15.56
N PRO A 113 -7.77 2.41 -16.13
CA PRO A 113 -7.62 2.88 -17.50
C PRO A 113 -6.32 3.65 -17.75
N HIS A 114 -5.90 4.50 -16.80
CA HIS A 114 -4.63 5.23 -16.89
C HIS A 114 -3.43 4.27 -16.88
N ARG A 115 -3.43 3.30 -15.96
CA ARG A 115 -2.39 2.25 -15.88
C ARG A 115 -2.37 1.37 -17.12
N PHE A 116 -3.53 1.02 -17.66
CA PHE A 116 -3.67 0.17 -18.84
C PHE A 116 -3.07 0.85 -20.07
N ARG A 117 -3.45 2.11 -20.30
CA ARG A 117 -2.90 2.92 -21.40
C ARG A 117 -1.39 3.11 -21.26
N GLY A 118 -0.90 3.39 -20.03
CA GLY A 118 0.53 3.49 -19.76
C GLY A 118 1.27 2.18 -20.05
N ALA A 119 0.73 1.05 -19.60
CA ALA A 119 1.31 -0.27 -19.81
C ALA A 119 1.37 -0.65 -21.30
N LEU A 120 0.32 -0.37 -22.07
CA LEU A 120 0.31 -0.58 -23.53
C LEU A 120 1.34 0.30 -24.23
N ARG A 121 1.43 1.60 -23.87
CA ARG A 121 2.39 2.52 -24.48
C ARG A 121 3.84 2.09 -24.23
N VAL A 122 4.17 1.67 -23.02
CA VAL A 122 5.52 1.16 -22.68
C VAL A 122 5.79 -0.15 -23.41
N ARG A 123 4.80 -1.04 -23.49
CA ARG A 123 4.95 -2.30 -24.23
C ARG A 123 5.24 -2.06 -25.71
N ASP A 124 4.48 -1.18 -26.35
CA ASP A 124 4.62 -0.93 -27.79
C ASP A 124 5.94 -0.21 -28.12
N ALA A 125 6.51 0.54 -27.16
CA ALA A 125 7.79 1.21 -27.32
C ALA A 125 9.01 0.31 -27.05
N ASP A 126 8.93 -0.58 -26.05
CA ASP A 126 10.13 -1.17 -25.43
C ASP A 126 9.97 -2.67 -25.09
N GLY A 127 8.78 -3.26 -25.30
CA GLY A 127 8.51 -4.69 -25.03
C GLY A 127 8.62 -5.12 -23.56
N SER A 128 9.04 -4.23 -22.65
CA SER A 128 9.37 -4.53 -21.25
C SER A 128 8.16 -4.91 -20.38
N VAL A 129 6.93 -4.75 -20.88
CA VAL A 129 5.69 -5.18 -20.22
C VAL A 129 5.18 -6.47 -20.85
N SER A 130 5.16 -7.56 -20.08
CA SER A 130 4.63 -8.85 -20.55
C SER A 130 3.14 -8.76 -20.90
N MET A 131 2.76 -9.32 -22.04
CA MET A 131 1.36 -9.48 -22.46
C MET A 131 0.52 -10.22 -21.42
N ALA A 132 1.14 -11.14 -20.64
CA ALA A 132 0.45 -11.85 -19.57
C ALA A 132 -0.03 -10.89 -18.47
N VAL A 133 0.75 -9.86 -18.14
CA VAL A 133 0.35 -8.84 -17.15
C VAL A 133 -0.89 -8.09 -17.63
N VAL A 134 -0.91 -7.69 -18.90
CA VAL A 134 -2.05 -6.97 -19.50
C VAL A 134 -3.31 -7.84 -19.54
N LYS A 135 -3.17 -9.11 -19.95
CA LYS A 135 -4.31 -10.04 -20.12
C LYS A 135 -4.83 -10.64 -18.83
N VAL A 136 -4.05 -10.67 -17.75
CA VAL A 136 -4.44 -11.31 -16.48
C VAL A 136 -4.75 -10.27 -15.42
N ILE A 137 -3.83 -9.35 -15.14
CA ILE A 137 -3.95 -8.44 -13.99
C ILE A 137 -5.09 -7.43 -14.22
N PHE A 138 -5.19 -6.83 -15.40
CA PHE A 138 -6.22 -5.82 -15.66
C PHE A 138 -7.65 -6.37 -15.61
N PRO A 139 -7.98 -7.49 -16.28
CA PRO A 139 -9.29 -8.11 -16.15
C PRO A 139 -9.59 -8.55 -14.72
N PHE A 140 -8.60 -9.08 -14.00
CA PHE A 140 -8.74 -9.44 -12.59
C PHE A 140 -9.15 -8.23 -11.74
N LEU A 141 -8.50 -7.07 -11.92
CA LEU A 141 -8.85 -5.84 -11.19
C LEU A 141 -10.26 -5.35 -11.52
N LEU A 142 -10.71 -5.49 -12.78
CA LEU A 142 -12.07 -5.12 -13.17
C LEU A 142 -13.13 -6.05 -12.56
N VAL A 143 -12.88 -7.36 -12.57
CA VAL A 143 -13.76 -8.35 -11.91
C VAL A 143 -13.81 -8.08 -10.41
N PHE A 144 -12.66 -7.78 -9.79
CA PHE A 144 -12.61 -7.45 -8.38
C PHE A 144 -13.35 -6.14 -8.06
N ALA A 145 -13.25 -5.11 -8.91
CA ALA A 145 -14.06 -3.90 -8.77
C ALA A 145 -15.56 -4.17 -8.92
N ALA A 146 -15.97 -5.04 -9.85
CA ALA A 146 -17.37 -5.44 -9.97
C ALA A 146 -17.86 -6.17 -8.71
N PHE A 147 -17.03 -7.05 -8.14
CA PHE A 147 -17.30 -7.69 -6.84
C PHE A 147 -17.46 -6.65 -5.72
N GLN A 148 -16.59 -5.64 -5.66
CA GLN A 148 -16.69 -4.57 -4.67
C GLN A 148 -17.90 -3.66 -4.89
N ALA A 149 -18.30 -3.42 -6.14
CA ALA A 149 -19.53 -2.70 -6.44
C ALA A 149 -20.76 -3.48 -5.95
N TYR A 150 -20.75 -4.81 -6.12
CA TYR A 150 -21.78 -5.68 -5.56
C TYR A 150 -21.78 -5.65 -4.03
N ASN A 151 -20.60 -5.69 -3.40
CA ASN A 151 -20.48 -5.55 -1.95
C ASN A 151 -21.04 -4.21 -1.46
N ALA A 152 -20.71 -3.11 -2.15
CA ALA A 152 -21.19 -1.78 -1.81
C ALA A 152 -22.71 -1.66 -1.97
N ALA A 153 -23.30 -2.30 -2.98
CA ALA A 153 -24.72 -2.17 -3.28
C ALA A 153 -25.62 -3.10 -2.45
N PHE A 154 -25.15 -4.30 -2.10
CA PHE A 154 -26.03 -5.35 -1.56
C PHE A 154 -25.52 -6.02 -0.29
N LEU A 155 -24.26 -6.44 -0.23
CA LEU A 155 -23.75 -7.26 0.88
C LEU A 155 -23.42 -6.42 2.11
N HIS A 156 -22.75 -5.28 1.91
CA HIS A 156 -22.25 -4.40 2.97
C HIS A 156 -21.34 -5.11 3.98
N GLU A 157 -20.58 -6.11 3.51
CA GLU A 157 -19.77 -6.96 4.37
C GLU A 157 -18.34 -6.41 4.53
N GLY A 158 -17.85 -6.39 5.78
CA GLY A 158 -16.51 -5.87 6.09
C GLY A 158 -15.38 -6.75 5.57
N TRP A 159 -15.53 -8.07 5.56
CA TRP A 159 -14.49 -8.99 5.06
C TRP A 159 -14.20 -8.78 3.57
N ALA A 160 -15.22 -8.41 2.79
CA ALA A 160 -15.05 -8.10 1.38
C ALA A 160 -14.21 -6.83 1.22
N PHE A 161 -14.38 -5.83 2.08
CA PHE A 161 -13.53 -4.65 2.10
C PHE A 161 -12.08 -4.97 2.52
N VAL A 162 -11.86 -5.90 3.46
CA VAL A 162 -10.49 -6.33 3.84
C VAL A 162 -9.71 -6.86 2.63
N LEU A 163 -10.37 -7.54 1.69
CA LEU A 163 -9.72 -7.99 0.45
C LEU A 163 -9.17 -6.84 -0.39
N VAL A 164 -9.74 -5.63 -0.31
CA VAL A 164 -9.21 -4.43 -0.99
C VAL A 164 -7.80 -4.14 -0.49
N VAL A 165 -7.63 -4.06 0.83
CA VAL A 165 -6.33 -3.77 1.45
C VAL A 165 -5.33 -4.88 1.10
N MET A 166 -5.76 -6.15 1.15
CA MET A 166 -4.91 -7.27 0.78
C MET A 166 -4.43 -7.20 -0.68
N ILE A 167 -5.30 -6.83 -1.62
CA ILE A 167 -4.93 -6.70 -3.03
C ILE A 167 -3.99 -5.51 -3.27
N GLU A 168 -4.21 -4.37 -2.62
CA GLU A 168 -3.28 -3.24 -2.72
C GLU A 168 -1.89 -3.59 -2.18
N LEU A 169 -1.81 -4.30 -1.04
CA LEU A 169 -0.56 -4.79 -0.48
C LEU A 169 0.11 -5.81 -1.41
N ALA A 170 -0.64 -6.77 -1.96
CA ALA A 170 -0.12 -7.75 -2.90
C ALA A 170 0.40 -7.08 -4.19
N MET A 171 -0.30 -6.07 -4.71
CA MET A 171 0.15 -5.29 -5.86
C MET A 171 1.41 -4.49 -5.55
N GLY A 172 1.46 -3.82 -4.39
CA GLY A 172 2.64 -3.09 -3.93
C GLY A 172 3.84 -4.03 -3.81
N PHE A 173 3.66 -5.18 -3.16
CA PHE A 173 4.71 -6.21 -3.06
C PHE A 173 5.17 -6.73 -4.42
N PHE A 174 4.23 -7.04 -5.32
CA PHE A 174 4.56 -7.49 -6.67
C PHE A 174 5.38 -6.44 -7.45
N MET A 175 5.00 -5.16 -7.37
CA MET A 175 5.75 -4.07 -8.00
C MET A 175 7.14 -3.91 -7.38
N PHE A 176 7.24 -4.03 -6.06
CA PHE A 176 8.51 -3.98 -5.34
C PHE A 176 9.47 -5.10 -5.77
N VAL A 177 9.01 -6.36 -5.80
CA VAL A 177 9.83 -7.50 -6.26
C VAL A 177 10.29 -7.29 -7.70
N ARG A 178 9.42 -6.79 -8.57
CA ARG A 178 9.76 -6.52 -9.96
C ARG A 178 10.79 -5.40 -10.10
N LEU A 179 10.73 -4.38 -9.25
CA LEU A 179 11.69 -3.29 -9.18
C LEU A 179 13.07 -3.79 -8.70
N LEU A 180 13.08 -4.62 -7.64
CA LEU A 180 14.31 -5.24 -7.15
C LEU A 180 14.97 -6.17 -8.17
N ARG A 181 14.18 -6.98 -8.88
CA ARG A 181 14.71 -7.90 -9.89
C ARG A 181 15.39 -7.15 -11.03
N MET A 182 14.78 -6.07 -11.52
CA MET A 182 15.39 -5.19 -12.52
C MET A 182 16.72 -4.62 -12.01
N LEU A 183 16.76 -4.13 -10.77
CA LEU A 183 17.98 -3.59 -10.16
C LEU A 183 19.12 -4.61 -10.05
N TRP A 184 18.76 -5.88 -9.76
CA TRP A 184 19.71 -6.97 -9.61
C TRP A 184 20.26 -7.44 -10.96
N ASP A 185 19.41 -7.54 -11.98
CA ASP A 185 19.80 -7.98 -13.33
C ASP A 185 20.77 -6.99 -14.00
N GLU A 186 20.73 -5.70 -13.62
CA GLU A 186 21.63 -4.66 -14.13
C GLU A 186 22.97 -4.54 -13.37
N ALA A 187 23.08 -5.10 -12.17
CA ALA A 187 24.28 -5.01 -11.34
C ALA A 187 25.56 -5.66 -11.95
N PRO A 188 25.47 -6.80 -12.66
CA PRO A 188 26.65 -7.41 -13.29
C PRO A 188 27.16 -6.62 -14.51
N ALA A 189 26.27 -5.90 -15.22
CA ALA A 189 26.61 -5.22 -16.47
C ALA A 189 27.55 -4.02 -16.27
N GLN A 190 27.52 -3.39 -15.10
CA GLN A 190 28.38 -2.24 -14.77
C GLN A 190 29.78 -2.64 -14.25
N GLN A 191 29.98 -3.90 -13.86
CA GLN A 191 31.28 -4.38 -13.35
C GLN A 191 32.21 -4.90 -14.45
N GLY A 192 31.72 -5.08 -15.68
CA GLY A 192 32.51 -5.60 -16.82
C GLY A 192 33.09 -4.54 -17.75
N VAL A 193 32.90 -3.25 -17.48
CA VAL A 193 33.53 -2.15 -18.23
C VAL A 193 34.78 -1.73 -17.45
N GLU A 194 35.83 -2.54 -17.54
CA GLU A 194 37.17 -2.12 -17.14
C GLU A 194 37.60 -1.06 -18.16
N PRO A 195 37.91 0.19 -17.74
CA PRO A 195 38.41 1.17 -18.69
C PRO A 195 39.76 0.66 -19.19
N ASP A 196 39.86 0.38 -20.49
CA ASP A 196 41.15 0.22 -21.15
C ASP A 196 41.94 1.51 -20.90
N VAL A 197 42.85 1.44 -19.94
CA VAL A 197 43.83 2.48 -19.66
C VAL A 197 44.94 2.28 -20.69
N GLU A 198 44.82 2.97 -21.82
CA GLU A 198 45.93 3.23 -22.75
C GLU A 198 46.96 4.20 -22.13
#